data_AF-A0A832HB51-F1
#
_entry.id   AF-A0A832HB51-F1
#
_cell.length_a   1.000
_cell.length_b   1.000
_cell.length_c   1.000
_cell.angle_alpha   90.00
_cell.angle_beta   90.00
_cell.angle_gamma   90.00
#
_symmetry.space_group_name_H-M   'P 1'
#
loop_
_entity.id
_entity.type
_entity.pdbx_description
1 polymer ?
#
loop_
_entity_poly.entity_id
_entity_poly.type
_entity_poly.pdbx_seq_one_letter_code
_entity_poly.pdbx_strand_id
1 'polypeptide(L)'
;MTAARSSAKTVRLWRRLVPVRLADAWIERVRWAAPHPPILTEFPSRPTARLEIYGVDAAGARRLVREFGGEIRTLAAAAWIGPQARDFVLPVPGALVLASESAAIPERHRRLPVLRIPAGMAFGTGEHATTALCLRQLAG
;
A
#
# COMPACT_ATOMS: atom_id res chain seq x y z
N MET A 1 18.45 4.49 21.01
CA MET A 1 17.28 5.37 20.78
C MET A 1 16.09 4.52 20.44
N THR A 2 15.03 4.69 21.22
CA THR A 2 13.85 3.83 21.34
C THR A 2 13.05 3.83 20.04
N ALA A 3 12.95 2.68 19.38
CA ALA A 3 12.01 2.47 18.29
C ALA A 3 10.59 2.65 18.87
N ALA A 4 9.95 3.78 18.55
CA ALA A 4 8.54 3.97 18.79
C ALA A 4 7.82 2.84 18.05
N ARG A 5 7.31 1.86 18.80
CA ARG A 5 6.37 0.87 18.28
C ARG A 5 5.22 1.64 17.68
N SER A 6 5.21 1.74 16.35
CA SER A 6 4.09 2.27 15.59
C SER A 6 2.86 1.48 16.01
N SER A 7 1.99 2.10 16.80
CA SER A 7 0.66 1.58 17.10
C SER A 7 0.06 1.07 15.78
N ALA A 8 -0.28 -0.22 15.73
CA ALA A 8 -0.80 -0.83 14.52
C ALA A 8 -2.12 -0.12 14.17
N LYS A 9 -2.05 0.85 13.26
CA LYS A 9 -3.18 1.71 12.90
C LYS A 9 -4.27 0.82 12.31
N THR A 10 -5.40 0.66 12.97
CA THR A 10 -6.51 -0.09 12.38
C THR A 10 -7.22 0.80 11.36
N VAL A 11 -7.56 0.22 10.20
CA VAL A 11 -8.33 0.90 9.16
C VAL A 11 -9.73 0.28 9.15
N ARG A 12 -10.77 1.11 9.31
CA ARG A 12 -12.15 0.65 9.12
C ARG A 12 -12.52 0.74 7.64
N LEU A 13 -13.18 -0.29 7.15
CA LEU A 13 -13.70 -0.43 5.81
C LEU A 13 -15.21 -0.61 5.91
N TRP A 14 -16.00 0.22 5.23
CA TRP A 14 -17.40 -0.10 4.93
C TRP A 14 -17.50 -0.73 3.55
N ARG A 15 -18.31 -1.77 3.40
CA ARG A 15 -18.55 -2.40 2.09
C ARG A 15 -19.98 -2.85 1.87
N ARG A 16 -20.42 -2.81 0.61
CA ARG A 16 -21.75 -3.25 0.18
C ARG A 16 -21.73 -3.72 -1.28
N LEU A 17 -22.66 -4.61 -1.64
CA LEU A 17 -22.96 -4.90 -3.05
C LEU A 17 -23.96 -3.89 -3.61
N VAL A 18 -23.63 -3.31 -4.76
CA VAL A 18 -24.47 -2.34 -5.47
C VAL A 18 -24.71 -2.80 -6.91
N PRO A 19 -25.85 -2.49 -7.54
CA PRO A 19 -26.05 -2.78 -8.96
C PRO A 19 -25.06 -1.97 -9.82
N VAL A 20 -24.42 -2.60 -10.81
CA VAL A 20 -23.45 -1.93 -11.70
C VAL A 20 -24.06 -0.72 -12.39
N ARG A 21 -25.31 -0.85 -12.88
CA ARG A 21 -26.06 0.25 -13.53
C ARG A 21 -26.30 1.48 -12.65
N LEU A 22 -26.11 1.37 -11.34
CA LEU A 22 -26.27 2.47 -10.38
C LEU A 22 -24.94 2.86 -9.72
N ALA A 23 -23.80 2.38 -10.23
CA ALA A 23 -22.49 2.59 -9.62
C ALA A 23 -22.20 4.07 -9.36
N ASP A 24 -22.36 4.93 -10.37
CA ASP A 24 -22.09 6.38 -10.24
C ASP A 24 -22.98 7.02 -9.17
N ALA A 25 -24.28 6.71 -9.19
CA ALA A 25 -25.21 7.23 -8.19
C ALA A 25 -24.84 6.76 -6.78
N TRP A 26 -24.33 5.54 -6.63
CA TRP A 26 -23.86 5.03 -5.35
C TRP A 26 -22.55 5.67 -4.90
N ILE A 27 -21.61 5.90 -5.81
CA ILE A 27 -20.35 6.60 -5.55
C ILE A 27 -20.62 8.00 -4.99
N GLU A 28 -21.51 8.76 -5.64
CA GLU A 28 -21.87 10.11 -5.20
C GLU A 28 -22.57 10.12 -3.84
N ARG A 29 -23.49 9.16 -3.59
CA ARG A 29 -24.21 9.06 -2.31
C ARG A 29 -23.32 8.85 -1.09
N VAL A 30 -22.17 8.21 -1.28
CA VAL A 30 -21.27 7.85 -0.17
C VAL A 30 -19.98 8.67 -0.14
N ARG A 31 -19.81 9.60 -1.08
CA ARG A 31 -18.59 10.43 -1.24
C ARG A 31 -18.22 11.24 0.00
N TRP A 32 -19.20 11.56 0.84
CA TRP A 32 -19.00 12.29 2.09
C TRP A 32 -18.32 11.45 3.19
N ALA A 33 -18.29 10.12 3.07
CA ALA A 33 -17.91 9.24 4.18
C ALA A 33 -16.40 9.11 4.41
N ALA A 34 -15.57 9.47 3.42
CA ALA A 34 -14.11 9.51 3.53
C ALA A 34 -13.52 10.58 2.60
N PRO A 35 -12.31 11.10 2.88
CA PRO A 35 -11.66 12.10 2.01
C PRO A 35 -11.28 11.58 0.62
N HIS A 36 -11.06 10.27 0.49
CA HIS A 36 -10.69 9.63 -0.77
C HIS A 36 -11.91 8.98 -1.44
N PRO A 37 -11.88 8.79 -2.78
CA PRO A 37 -12.97 8.13 -3.49
C PRO A 37 -13.26 6.70 -2.98
N PRO A 38 -14.50 6.23 -3.12
CA PRO A 38 -14.83 4.83 -2.91
C PRO A 38 -14.21 3.96 -4.03
N ILE A 39 -13.93 2.70 -3.70
CA ILE A 39 -13.42 1.70 -4.65
C ILE A 39 -14.60 0.84 -5.12
N LEU A 40 -14.74 0.69 -6.43
CA LEU A 40 -15.71 -0.20 -7.06
C LEU A 40 -14.98 -1.41 -7.65
N THR A 41 -15.34 -2.62 -7.23
CA THR A 41 -14.86 -3.87 -7.81
C THR A 41 -16.01 -4.57 -8.51
N GLU A 42 -15.97 -4.60 -9.84
CA GLU A 42 -16.91 -5.36 -10.65
C GLU A 42 -16.51 -6.83 -10.71
N PHE A 43 -17.50 -7.72 -10.72
CA PHE A 43 -17.28 -9.14 -10.91
C PHE A 43 -17.70 -9.52 -12.33
N PRO A 44 -16.84 -10.22 -13.09
CA PRO A 44 -17.23 -10.75 -14.39
C PRO A 44 -18.55 -11.52 -14.29
N SER A 45 -19.47 -11.25 -15.23
CA SER A 45 -20.77 -11.93 -15.35
C SER A 45 -21.77 -11.71 -14.21
N ARG A 46 -21.55 -10.73 -13.31
CA ARG A 46 -22.52 -10.37 -12.25
C ARG A 46 -23.10 -8.97 -12.51
N PRO A 47 -24.42 -8.76 -12.32
CA PRO A 47 -25.03 -7.43 -12.46
C PRO A 47 -24.76 -6.52 -11.25
N THR A 48 -23.86 -6.92 -10.35
CA THR A 48 -23.54 -6.22 -9.10
C THR A 48 -22.03 -6.07 -8.97
N ALA A 49 -21.63 -4.97 -8.36
CA ALA A 49 -20.27 -4.63 -8.00
C ALA A 49 -20.17 -4.51 -6.48
N ARG A 50 -18.96 -4.70 -5.94
CA ARG A 50 -18.66 -4.40 -4.55
C ARG A 50 -18.16 -2.96 -4.45
N LEU A 51 -18.82 -2.15 -3.63
CA LEU A 51 -18.41 -0.80 -3.29
C LEU A 51 -17.75 -0.81 -1.91
N GLU A 52 -16.56 -0.23 -1.82
CA GLU A 52 -15.69 -0.26 -0.64
C GLU A 52 -15.19 1.14 -0.30
N ILE A 53 -15.29 1.53 0.98
CA ILE A 53 -14.81 2.82 1.49
C ILE A 53 -13.90 2.56 2.66
N TYR A 54 -12.61 2.79 2.44
CA TYR A 54 -11.57 2.66 3.45
C TYR A 54 -11.50 3.90 4.35
N GLY A 55 -10.86 3.77 5.50
CA GLY A 55 -10.57 4.90 6.38
C GLY A 55 -11.81 5.59 6.99
N VAL A 56 -12.99 4.98 6.91
CA VAL A 56 -14.22 5.58 7.46
C VAL A 56 -14.09 5.78 8.96
N ASP A 57 -14.39 6.99 9.43
CA ASP A 57 -14.42 7.27 10.86
C ASP A 57 -15.57 6.49 11.56
N ALA A 58 -15.59 6.48 12.89
CA ALA A 58 -16.57 5.68 13.62
C ALA A 58 -18.01 6.20 13.46
N ALA A 59 -18.19 7.51 13.30
CA ALA A 59 -19.49 8.13 13.12
C ALA A 59 -20.02 7.89 11.70
N GLY A 60 -19.17 8.11 10.69
CA GLY A 60 -19.42 7.81 9.28
C GLY A 60 -19.74 6.33 9.06
N ALA A 61 -18.98 5.42 9.66
CA ALA A 61 -19.26 3.98 9.61
C ALA A 61 -20.66 3.64 10.15
N ARG A 62 -21.03 4.17 11.32
CA ARG A 62 -22.37 3.96 11.90
C ARG A 62 -23.47 4.56 11.02
N ARG A 63 -23.23 5.73 10.42
CA ARG A 63 -24.17 6.41 9.54
C ARG A 63 -24.36 5.62 8.24
N LEU A 64 -23.28 5.14 7.61
CA LEU A 64 -23.32 4.30 6.41
C LEU A 64 -24.13 3.02 6.63
N VAL A 65 -23.90 2.31 7.74
CA VAL A 65 -24.65 1.09 8.04
C VAL A 65 -26.13 1.39 8.27
N ARG A 66 -26.45 2.49 8.95
CA ARG A 66 -27.83 2.88 9.24
C ARG A 66 -28.60 3.32 7.98
N GLU A 67 -28.01 4.18 7.16
CA GLU A 67 -28.67 4.76 5.98
C GLU A 67 -28.64 3.81 4.79
N PHE A 68 -27.56 3.04 4.65
CA PHE A 68 -27.28 2.28 3.44
C PHE A 68 -26.99 0.79 3.68
N GLY A 69 -27.09 0.28 4.91
CA GLY A 69 -26.77 -1.13 5.23
C GLY A 69 -25.30 -1.47 4.94
N GLY A 70 -25.04 -2.71 4.51
CA GLY A 70 -23.67 -3.20 4.29
C GLY A 70 -22.99 -3.65 5.58
N GLU A 71 -21.67 -3.84 5.54
CA GLU A 71 -20.90 -4.31 6.70
C GLU A 71 -19.65 -3.45 6.93
N ILE A 72 -19.25 -3.35 8.21
CA ILE A 72 -17.98 -2.74 8.61
C ILE A 72 -16.97 -3.84 8.88
N ARG A 73 -15.77 -3.68 8.32
CA ARG A 73 -14.60 -4.52 8.59
C ARG A 73 -13.50 -3.68 9.20
N THR A 74 -12.75 -4.27 10.13
CA THR A 74 -11.54 -3.66 10.68
C THR A 74 -10.34 -4.39 10.11
N LEU A 75 -9.49 -3.66 9.40
CA LEU A 75 -8.26 -4.15 8.80
C LEU A 75 -7.09 -3.72 9.69
N ALA A 76 -6.18 -4.63 9.99
CA ALA A 76 -4.91 -4.27 10.62
C ALA A 76 -4.04 -3.54 9.57
N ALA A 77 -3.51 -2.34 9.85
CA ALA A 77 -2.62 -1.64 8.89
C ALA A 77 -1.44 -2.52 8.45
N ALA A 78 -0.93 -3.38 9.34
CA ALA A 78 0.15 -4.31 9.01
C ALA A 78 -0.22 -5.25 7.85
N ALA A 79 -1.48 -5.66 7.72
CA ALA A 79 -1.94 -6.51 6.61
C ALA A 79 -2.29 -5.70 5.34
N TRP A 80 -2.53 -4.40 5.45
CA TRP A 80 -2.90 -3.51 4.34
C TRP A 80 -1.68 -2.89 3.65
N ILE A 81 -0.65 -2.53 4.43
CA ILE A 81 0.58 -1.87 3.95
C ILE A 81 1.74 -2.88 3.85
N GLY A 82 1.63 -4.02 4.51
CA GLY A 82 2.73 -4.97 4.76
C GLY A 82 3.52 -5.51 3.56
N PRO A 83 2.99 -5.62 2.33
CA PRO A 83 3.81 -6.12 1.22
C PRO A 83 4.69 -5.06 0.55
N GLN A 84 4.43 -3.75 0.74
CA GLN A 84 4.96 -2.72 -0.17
C GLN A 84 6.28 -2.08 0.26
N ALA A 85 6.71 -2.26 1.50
CA ALA A 85 8.00 -1.76 1.99
C ALA A 85 8.73 -2.91 2.68
N ARG A 86 9.30 -3.82 1.88
CA ARG A 86 10.27 -4.78 2.40
C ARG A 86 11.65 -4.13 2.35
N ASP A 87 12.40 -4.29 3.44
CA ASP A 87 13.81 -3.95 3.43
C ASP A 87 14.54 -4.82 2.42
N PHE A 88 15.41 -4.21 1.63
CA PHE A 88 16.23 -4.92 0.64
C PHE A 88 17.69 -4.50 0.77
N VAL A 89 18.56 -5.43 0.41
CA VAL A 89 20.00 -5.20 0.24
C VAL A 89 20.42 -5.91 -1.04
N LEU A 90 20.82 -5.14 -2.05
CA LEU A 90 21.24 -5.63 -3.34
C LEU A 90 22.70 -5.21 -3.63
N PRO A 91 23.67 -6.13 -3.51
CA PRO A 91 25.04 -5.84 -3.88
C PRO A 91 25.21 -5.74 -5.40
N VAL A 92 25.92 -4.71 -5.86
CA VAL A 92 26.51 -4.61 -7.19
C VAL A 92 27.98 -5.02 -7.06
N PRO A 93 28.35 -6.26 -7.46
CA PRO A 93 29.68 -6.80 -7.19
C PRO A 93 30.80 -5.87 -7.68
N GLY A 94 31.76 -5.56 -6.80
CA GLY A 94 32.93 -4.73 -7.12
C GLY A 94 32.69 -3.22 -7.11
N ALA A 95 31.45 -2.74 -6.97
CA ALA A 95 31.13 -1.32 -7.10
C ALA A 95 30.47 -0.72 -5.85
N LEU A 96 29.24 -1.14 -5.53
CA LEU A 96 28.43 -0.54 -4.47
C LEU A 96 27.34 -1.50 -3.98
N VAL A 97 26.63 -1.11 -2.93
CA VAL A 97 25.49 -1.84 -2.37
C VAL A 97 24.28 -0.92 -2.37
N LEU A 98 23.19 -1.35 -3.01
CA LEU A 98 21.89 -0.71 -2.89
C LEU A 98 21.19 -1.25 -1.65
N ALA A 99 20.56 -0.39 -0.88
CA ALA A 99 19.77 -0.84 0.26
C ALA A 99 18.60 0.09 0.53
N SER A 100 17.52 -0.44 1.12
CA SER A 100 16.48 0.41 1.69
C SER A 100 17.07 1.29 2.79
N GLU A 101 16.46 2.44 3.08
CA GLU A 101 16.94 3.36 4.13
C GLU A 101 17.12 2.67 5.48
N SER A 102 16.18 1.79 5.85
CA SER A 102 16.19 1.04 7.11
C SER A 102 17.00 -0.26 7.11
N ALA A 103 17.46 -0.75 5.94
CA ALA A 103 18.13 -2.04 5.88
C ALA A 103 19.51 -2.05 6.58
N ALA A 104 19.74 -3.09 7.37
CA ALA A 104 21.06 -3.37 7.92
C ALA A 104 21.99 -3.93 6.83
N ILE A 105 23.16 -3.32 6.64
CA ILE A 105 24.15 -3.79 5.66
C ILE A 105 24.93 -4.97 6.25
N PRO A 106 24.96 -6.14 5.58
CA PRO A 106 25.77 -7.28 6.00
C PRO A 106 27.26 -6.91 6.09
N GLU A 107 27.96 -7.48 7.07
CA GLU A 107 29.36 -7.13 7.36
C GLU A 107 30.30 -7.28 6.15
N ARG A 108 30.09 -8.32 5.34
CA ARG A 108 30.82 -8.56 4.08
C ARG A 108 30.72 -7.43 3.05
N HIS A 109 29.72 -6.56 3.18
CA HIS A 109 29.42 -5.47 2.23
C HIS A 109 29.72 -4.08 2.81
N ARG A 110 30.12 -3.96 4.09
CA ARG A 110 30.41 -2.66 4.73
C ARG A 110 31.57 -1.89 4.10
N ARG A 111 32.44 -2.58 3.37
CA ARG A 111 33.59 -1.97 2.68
C ARG A 111 33.22 -1.34 1.33
N LEU A 112 32.01 -1.60 0.82
CA LEU A 112 31.52 -1.03 -0.43
C LEU A 112 30.71 0.25 -0.14
N PRO A 113 30.77 1.26 -1.02
CA PRO A 113 29.84 2.38 -0.99
C PRO A 113 28.38 1.91 -0.93
N VAL A 114 27.54 2.58 -0.14
CA VAL A 114 26.13 2.20 0.04
C VAL A 114 25.22 3.29 -0.52
N LEU A 115 24.40 2.94 -1.50
CA LEU A 115 23.34 3.80 -2.05
C LEU A 115 22.01 3.45 -1.37
N ARG A 116 21.47 4.40 -0.59
CA ARG A 116 20.21 4.25 0.12
C ARG A 116 19.04 4.74 -0.74
N ILE A 117 18.04 3.90 -0.94
CA ILE A 117 16.82 4.25 -1.69
C ILE A 117 15.62 4.04 -0.78
N PRO A 118 14.73 5.02 -0.62
CA PRO A 118 13.48 4.83 0.12
C PRO A 118 12.69 3.65 -0.45
N ALA A 119 12.29 2.71 0.42
CA ALA A 119 11.41 1.61 0.05
C ALA A 119 9.99 2.18 -0.15
N GLY A 120 9.71 2.67 -1.36
CA GLY A 120 8.44 3.29 -1.74
C GLY A 120 8.02 2.93 -3.17
N MET A 121 7.06 3.67 -3.73
CA MET A 121 6.48 3.43 -5.06
C MET A 121 7.38 3.85 -6.25
N ALA A 122 8.66 4.14 -6.01
CA ALA A 122 9.56 4.60 -7.06
C ALA A 122 10.06 3.43 -7.92
N PHE A 123 9.83 3.48 -9.22
CA PHE A 123 10.49 2.58 -10.17
C PHE A 123 12.00 2.84 -10.09
N GLY A 124 12.81 1.82 -9.81
CA GLY A 124 14.26 1.97 -9.64
C GLY A 124 14.82 1.69 -8.24
N THR A 125 14.09 0.98 -7.37
CA THR A 125 14.61 0.51 -6.07
C THR A 125 15.81 -0.46 -6.19
N GLY A 126 16.16 -0.92 -7.39
CA GLY A 126 17.19 -1.93 -7.57
C GLY A 126 16.65 -3.36 -7.65
N GLU A 127 15.46 -3.64 -7.10
CA GLU A 127 14.85 -4.98 -7.15
C GLU A 127 14.42 -5.42 -8.55
N HIS A 128 14.40 -4.51 -9.53
CA HIS A 128 14.13 -4.82 -10.94
C HIS A 128 15.44 -5.01 -11.72
N ALA A 129 15.49 -6.06 -12.54
CA ALA A 129 16.69 -6.49 -13.27
C ALA A 129 17.38 -5.38 -14.09
N THR A 130 16.63 -4.38 -14.56
CA THR A 130 17.14 -3.26 -15.35
C THR A 130 17.95 -2.25 -14.54
N THR A 131 17.61 -1.99 -13.29
CA THR A 131 18.36 -1.02 -12.44
C THR A 131 19.75 -1.57 -12.09
N ALA A 132 19.84 -2.86 -11.75
CA ALA A 132 21.11 -3.51 -11.48
C ALA A 132 22.02 -3.51 -12.73
N LEU A 133 21.45 -3.70 -13.93
CA LEU A 133 22.19 -3.67 -15.18
C LEU A 133 22.74 -2.26 -15.48
N CYS A 134 21.90 -1.22 -15.37
CA CYS A 134 22.35 0.17 -15.57
C CYS A 134 23.47 0.57 -14.61
N LEU A 135 23.40 0.18 -13.34
CA LEU A 135 24.42 0.50 -12.35
C LEU A 135 25.73 -0.26 -12.58
N ARG A 136 25.67 -1.52 -13.05
CA ARG A 136 26.88 -2.24 -13.48
C ARG A 136 27.56 -1.55 -14.66
N GLN A 137 26.78 -1.02 -15.60
CA GLN A 137 27.32 -0.32 -16.77
C GLN A 137 27.94 1.04 -16.42
N LEU A 138 27.39 1.75 -15.42
CA LEU A 138 27.93 3.04 -14.96
C LEU A 138 29.14 2.90 -14.03
N ALA A 139 29.27 1.76 -13.35
CA ALA A 139 30.37 1.49 -12.43
C ALA A 139 31.54 0.71 -13.06
N GLY A 140 31.40 0.31 -14.33
CA GLY A 140 32.50 -0.18 -15.17
C GLY A 140 33.20 0.98 -15.86
#